data_AF-A0A7S3H6W6-F1
#
_entry.id   AF-A0A7S3H6W6-F1
#
_cell.length_a   1.000
_cell.length_b   1.000
_cell.length_c   1.000
_cell.angle_alpha   90.00
_cell.angle_beta   90.00
_cell.angle_gamma   90.00
#
_symmetry.space_group_name_H-M   'P 1'
#
loop_
_entity.id
_entity.type
_entity.pdbx_description
1 polymer ?
#
loop_
_entity_poly.entity_id
_entity_poly.type
_entity_poly.pdbx_seq_one_letter_code
_entity_poly.pdbx_strand_id
1 'polypeptide(L)'
;KKLRKGILTVLEKVLFSRVLGGFSLYQLCLVLSALLFLMSCYETARAGTKLDEARGIILDMKEDRLRCQKWRCERNFWLTMMSSILWLVLYRVQHMSKEI
;
A
#
# COMPACT_ATOMS: atom_id res chain seq x y z
N LYS A 1 15.00 -25.83 9.34
CA LYS A 1 15.17 -26.01 7.86
C LYS A 1 13.92 -26.55 7.15
N LYS A 2 13.25 -27.61 7.65
CA LYS A 2 12.03 -28.17 7.03
C LYS A 2 10.83 -27.19 7.03
N LEU A 3 10.60 -26.46 8.12
CA LEU A 3 9.51 -25.48 8.23
C LEU A 3 9.60 -24.34 7.18
N ARG A 4 10.82 -23.81 6.97
CA ARG A 4 11.08 -22.76 5.98
C ARG A 4 10.73 -23.20 4.56
N LYS A 5 11.08 -24.44 4.18
CA LYS A 5 10.72 -25.01 2.87
C LYS A 5 9.20 -25.15 2.74
N GLY A 6 8.51 -25.66 3.77
CA GLY A 6 7.06 -25.78 3.75
C GLY A 6 6.34 -24.44 3.57
N ILE A 7 6.77 -23.41 4.30
CA ILE A 7 6.22 -22.05 4.18
C ILE A 7 6.45 -21.49 2.77
N LEU A 8 7.67 -21.63 2.23
CA LEU A 8 7.97 -21.17 0.86
C LEU A 8 7.12 -21.87 -0.19
N THR A 9 6.95 -23.20 -0.10
CA THR A 9 6.13 -23.96 -1.06
C THR A 9 4.65 -23.56 -0.99
N VAL A 10 4.12 -23.29 0.21
CA VAL A 10 2.74 -22.82 0.38
C VAL A 10 2.59 -21.41 -0.19
N LEU A 11 3.49 -20.48 0.16
CA LEU A 11 3.50 -19.13 -0.42
C LEU A 11 3.56 -19.19 -1.95
N GLU A 12 4.42 -20.05 -2.48
CA GLU A 12 4.62 -20.14 -3.91
C GLU A 12 3.37 -20.62 -4.64
N LYS A 13 2.73 -21.68 -4.11
CA LYS A 13 1.50 -22.23 -4.67
C LYS A 13 0.32 -21.27 -4.54
N VAL A 14 0.20 -20.55 -3.43
CA VAL A 14 -0.95 -19.66 -3.20
C VAL A 14 -0.77 -18.35 -3.97
N LEU A 15 0.34 -17.64 -3.77
CA LEU A 15 0.54 -16.29 -4.31
C LEU A 15 0.90 -16.28 -5.80
N PHE A 16 1.56 -17.32 -6.29
CA PHE A 16 1.92 -17.43 -7.71
C PHE A 16 1.09 -18.45 -8.47
N SER A 17 -0.01 -18.93 -7.87
CA SER A 17 -1.05 -19.58 -8.67
C SER A 17 -1.50 -18.61 -9.77
N ARG A 18 -1.56 -19.12 -11.00
CA ARG A 18 -2.17 -18.40 -12.11
C ARG A 18 -3.67 -18.38 -11.86
N VAL A 19 -4.21 -17.20 -11.62
CA VAL A 19 -5.65 -16.93 -11.52
C VAL A 19 -6.08 -16.26 -12.84
N LEU A 20 -7.39 -16.24 -13.11
CA LEU A 20 -8.10 -15.52 -14.19
C LEU A 20 -7.20 -14.94 -15.31
N GLY A 21 -7.12 -15.66 -16.45
CA GLY A 21 -6.49 -15.14 -17.66
C GLY A 21 -4.96 -15.12 -17.66
N GLY A 22 -4.30 -15.79 -16.70
CA GLY A 22 -2.83 -15.94 -16.66
C GLY A 22 -2.12 -14.97 -15.71
N PHE A 23 -2.86 -14.09 -15.04
CA PHE A 23 -2.31 -13.22 -14.01
C PHE A 23 -2.12 -13.97 -12.69
N SER A 24 -0.96 -13.81 -12.07
CA SER A 24 -0.76 -14.32 -10.71
C SER A 24 -1.51 -13.48 -9.68
N LEU A 25 -1.99 -14.11 -8.60
CA LEU A 25 -2.60 -13.41 -7.47
C LEU A 25 -1.68 -12.30 -6.93
N TYR A 26 -0.38 -12.57 -6.88
CA TYR A 26 0.66 -11.59 -6.55
C TYR A 26 0.61 -10.34 -7.45
N GLN A 27 0.52 -10.49 -8.78
CA GLN A 27 0.47 -9.34 -9.69
C GLN A 27 -0.79 -8.49 -9.46
N LEU A 28 -1.93 -9.14 -9.20
CA LEU A 28 -3.16 -8.42 -8.84
C LEU A 28 -3.00 -7.64 -7.53
N CYS A 29 -2.44 -8.26 -6.50
CA CYS A 29 -2.16 -7.59 -5.23
C CYS A 29 -1.19 -6.43 -5.39
N LEU A 30 -0.14 -6.58 -6.21
CA LEU A 30 0.83 -5.52 -6.49
C LEU A 30 0.16 -4.32 -7.17
N VAL A 31 -0.64 -4.56 -8.21
CA VAL A 31 -1.37 -3.50 -8.92
C VAL A 31 -2.37 -2.81 -7.99
N LEU A 32 -3.13 -3.57 -7.21
CA LEU A 32 -4.07 -3.03 -6.23
C LEU A 32 -3.36 -2.17 -5.18
N SER A 33 -2.24 -2.64 -4.62
CA SER A 33 -1.44 -1.85 -3.67
C SER A 33 -0.90 -0.57 -4.30
N ALA A 34 -0.43 -0.62 -5.55
CA ALA A 34 0.04 0.57 -6.27
C ALA A 34 -1.08 1.59 -6.51
N LEU A 35 -2.28 1.13 -6.90
CA LEU A 35 -3.45 1.99 -7.07
C LEU A 35 -3.89 2.62 -5.75
N LEU A 36 -3.93 1.84 -4.67
CA LEU A 36 -4.25 2.35 -3.33
C LEU A 36 -3.23 3.38 -2.85
N PHE A 37 -1.94 3.16 -3.11
CA PHE A 37 -0.90 4.11 -2.81
C PHE A 37 -1.07 5.42 -3.59
N LEU A 38 -1.33 5.35 -4.89
CA LEU A 38 -1.60 6.54 -5.72
C LEU A 38 -2.83 7.32 -5.25
N MET A 39 -3.92 6.63 -4.91
CA MET A 39 -5.09 7.27 -4.31
C MET A 39 -4.74 7.95 -2.98
N SER A 40 -3.95 7.29 -2.14
CA SER A 40 -3.50 7.86 -0.87
C SER A 40 -2.61 9.08 -1.04
N CYS A 41 -1.73 9.11 -2.05
CA CYS A 41 -0.95 10.29 -2.42
C CYS A 41 -1.87 11.46 -2.79
N TYR A 42 -2.87 11.19 -3.64
CA TYR A 42 -3.84 12.20 -4.08
C TYR A 42 -4.66 12.76 -2.90
N GLU A 43 -5.18 11.89 -2.03
CA GLU A 43 -5.93 12.31 -0.84
C GLU A 43 -5.08 13.13 0.13
N THR A 44 -3.82 12.75 0.33
CA THR A 44 -2.90 13.45 1.22
C THR A 44 -2.55 14.83 0.69
N ALA A 45 -2.27 14.94 -0.62
CA ALA A 45 -2.04 16.24 -1.28
C ALA A 45 -3.26 17.15 -1.17
N ARG A 46 -4.46 16.61 -1.45
CA ARG A 46 -5.72 17.35 -1.36
C ARG A 46 -6.09 17.74 0.08
N ALA A 47 -5.73 16.94 1.07
CA ALA A 47 -5.95 17.27 2.48
C ALA A 47 -5.02 18.41 2.94
N GLY A 48 -3.80 18.46 2.41
CA GLY A 48 -2.87 19.57 2.63
C GLY A 48 -3.44 20.90 2.15
N THR A 49 -3.88 20.98 0.89
CA THR A 49 -4.41 22.23 0.31
C THR A 49 -5.63 22.76 1.05
N LYS A 50 -6.55 21.87 1.47
CA LYS A 50 -7.74 22.26 2.24
C LYS A 50 -7.40 22.83 3.62
N LEU A 51 -6.34 22.35 4.25
CA LEU A 51 -5.89 22.87 5.54
C LEU A 51 -5.32 24.27 5.37
N ASP A 52 -4.52 24.49 4.33
CA ASP A 52 -3.90 25.79 4.04
C ASP A 52 -4.94 26.85 3.67
N GLU A 53 -5.96 26.48 2.89
CA GLU A 53 -7.11 27.34 2.59
C GLU A 53 -7.91 27.70 3.86
N ALA A 54 -8.13 26.72 4.74
CA ALA A 54 -8.88 26.93 5.97
C ALA A 54 -8.11 27.79 6.99
N ARG A 55 -6.78 27.73 7.00
CA ARG A 55 -5.92 28.50 7.92
C ARG A 55 -6.01 30.01 7.68
N GLY A 56 -6.42 30.43 6.48
CA GLY A 56 -6.68 31.84 6.15
C GLY A 56 -8.03 32.38 6.66
N ILE A 57 -8.94 31.52 7.12
CA ILE A 57 -10.29 31.89 7.55
C ILE A 57 -10.44 31.50 9.02
N ILE A 58 -10.58 32.48 9.92
CA ILE A 58 -10.65 32.33 11.39
C ILE A 58 -11.86 31.44 11.77
N LEU A 59 -11.69 30.12 11.76
CA LEU A 59 -12.74 29.13 11.98
C LEU A 59 -12.17 27.93 12.75
N ASP A 60 -11.76 28.18 14.00
CA ASP A 60 -11.09 27.21 14.90
C ASP A 60 -11.80 25.84 14.97
N MET A 61 -13.14 25.80 15.02
CA MET A 61 -13.88 24.54 15.09
C MET A 61 -13.79 23.67 13.82
N LYS A 62 -13.50 24.27 12.64
CA LYS A 62 -13.26 23.51 11.41
C LYS A 62 -11.83 22.99 11.33
N GLU A 63 -10.89 23.68 11.97
CA GLU A 63 -9.47 23.32 11.93
C GLU A 63 -9.21 21.95 12.57
N ASP A 64 -9.80 21.65 13.73
CA ASP A 64 -9.62 20.36 14.41
C ASP A 64 -10.12 19.17 13.57
N ARG A 65 -11.26 19.34 12.88
CA ARG A 65 -11.78 18.30 11.98
C ARG A 65 -10.86 18.07 10.78
N LEU A 66 -10.29 19.14 10.22
CA LEU A 66 -9.35 19.06 9.10
C LEU A 66 -8.02 18.45 9.53
N ARG A 67 -7.51 18.79 10.72
CA ARG A 67 -6.31 18.15 11.32
C ARG A 67 -6.54 16.65 11.53
N CYS A 68 -7.68 16.26 12.09
CA CYS A 68 -8.07 14.85 12.24
C CYS A 68 -8.20 14.12 10.89
N GLN A 69 -8.64 14.82 9.83
CA GLN A 69 -8.72 14.25 8.48
C GLN A 69 -7.32 14.08 7.87
N LYS A 70 -6.46 15.09 7.97
CA LYS A 70 -5.06 15.04 7.50
C LYS A 70 -4.30 13.88 8.14
N TRP A 71 -4.40 13.72 9.46
CA TRP A 71 -3.76 12.61 10.18
C TRP A 71 -4.23 11.23 9.68
N ARG A 72 -5.52 11.08 9.38
CA ARG A 72 -6.06 9.84 8.80
C ARG A 72 -5.49 9.57 7.41
N CYS A 73 -5.40 10.58 6.56
CA CYS A 73 -4.80 10.46 5.23
C CYS A 73 -3.30 10.11 5.31
N GLU A 74 -2.53 10.77 6.18
CA GLU A 74 -1.11 10.45 6.40
C GLU A 74 -0.90 9.02 6.88
N ARG A 75 -1.70 8.55 7.85
CA ARG A 75 -1.62 7.16 8.31
C ARG A 75 -1.93 6.16 7.20
N ASN A 76 -2.98 6.42 6.41
CA ASN A 76 -3.33 5.58 5.26
C ASN A 76 -2.22 5.58 4.19
N PHE A 77 -1.55 6.72 3.99
CA PHE A 77 -0.40 6.84 3.11
C PHE A 77 0.76 5.96 3.58
N TRP A 78 1.13 6.03 4.86
CA TRP A 78 2.21 5.19 5.39
C TRP A 78 1.88 3.69 5.30
N LEU A 79 0.62 3.30 5.58
CA LEU A 79 0.19 1.90 5.46
C LEU A 79 0.26 1.40 4.02
N THR A 80 -0.24 2.18 3.06
CA THR A 80 -0.23 1.79 1.63
C THR A 80 1.20 1.81 1.05
N MET A 81 2.05 2.74 1.50
CA MET A 81 3.46 2.79 1.14
C MET A 81 4.21 1.54 1.63
N MET A 82 4.08 1.21 2.92
CA MET A 82 4.74 0.03 3.51
C MET A 82 4.22 -1.28 2.90
N SER A 83 2.91 -1.36 2.62
CA SER A 83 2.33 -2.50 1.91
C SER A 83 2.92 -2.64 0.50
N SER A 84 3.06 -1.54 -0.24
CA SER A 84 3.65 -1.55 -1.58
C SER A 84 5.12 -1.96 -1.56
N ILE A 85 5.90 -1.45 -0.61
CA ILE A 85 7.30 -1.85 -0.41
C ILE A 85 7.40 -3.35 -0.09
N LEU A 86 6.53 -3.86 0.78
CA LEU A 86 6.52 -5.28 1.14
C LEU A 86 6.29 -6.17 -0.08
N TRP A 87 5.36 -5.80 -0.96
CA TRP A 87 5.13 -6.53 -2.21
C TRP A 87 6.34 -6.49 -3.15
N LEU A 88 7.01 -5.34 -3.27
CA LEU A 88 8.25 -5.22 -4.06
C LEU A 88 9.40 -6.04 -3.48
N VAL A 89 9.53 -6.13 -2.15
CA VAL A 89 10.51 -6.99 -1.50
C VAL A 89 10.19 -8.47 -1.75
N LEU A 90 8.91 -8.86 -1.62
CA LEU A 90 8.46 -10.23 -1.92
C LEU A 90 8.77 -10.61 -3.37
N TYR A 91 8.60 -9.68 -4.32
CA TYR A 91 8.99 -9.87 -5.71
C TYR A 91 10.47 -10.23 -5.86
N ARG A 92 11.33 -9.44 -5.22
CA ARG A 92 12.79 -9.62 -5.29
C ARG A 92 13.21 -10.94 -4.66
N VAL A 93 12.64 -11.28 -3.51
CA VAL A 93 12.91 -12.56 -2.82
C VAL A 93 12.48 -13.75 -3.67
N GLN A 94 11.34 -13.67 -4.35
CA GLN A 94 10.91 -14.71 -5.28
C GLN A 94 11.88 -14.87 -6.45
N HIS A 95 12.31 -13.76 -7.06
CA HIS A 95 13.26 -13.80 -8.18
C HIS A 95 14.54 -14.51 -7.78
N MET A 96 15.12 -14.13 -6.64
CA MET A 96 16.33 -14.78 -6.11
C MET A 96 16.09 -16.26 -5.76
N SER A 97 14.90 -16.63 -5.31
CA SER A 97 14.58 -18.02 -4.98
C SER A 97 14.44 -18.92 -6.21
N LYS A 98 14.20 -18.36 -7.41
CA LYS A 98 14.15 -19.11 -8.67
C LYS A 98 15.54 -19.33 -9.30
N GLU A 99 16.53 -18.54 -8.90
CA GLU A 99 17.91 -18.63 -9.40
C GLU A 99 18.78 -19.64 -8.63
N ILE A 100 18.29 -20.16 -7.50
CA ILE A 100 18.96 -21.14 -6.63
C ILE A 100 18.39 -22.53 -6.87
#